data_AF-B0XWF0-F1
#
_entry.id   AF-B0XWF0-F1
#
_cell.length_a   1.000
_cell.length_b   1.000
_cell.length_c   1.000
_cell.angle_alpha   90.00
_cell.angle_beta   90.00
_cell.angle_gamma   90.00
#
_symmetry.space_group_name_H-M   'P 1'
#
loop_
_entity.id
_entity.type
_entity.pdbx_description
1 polymer ?
#
loop_
_entity_poly.entity_id
_entity_poly.type
_entity_poly.pdbx_seq_one_letter_code
_entity_poly.pdbx_strand_id
1 'polypeptide(L)'
;MAKSQEGFVWSSKDGFRYAAVVASTPKSELSASYDVIVIGAGFAGLTVARDLGFKGKKVLLIEARDRIGGRCWTVDTGETAKLEMGGTWVHWIQPHVFSELQRCDLDEFVETVAFPENCESVKKASRQDPAVVHDPAEGQAMMEQLEGLMAKFFDIDGQGGRSVIPFPFNMASSTKHNPEYLELDKLSIADRVAQMPDCDEEQRAVLGAQAASFYGIAPEKGAFTEVLHTQALCNFDPAMTEIATMKYKIAEGTTAFALAILNDFKGDRIFSSPVQSISQPSDHAPVAVTLKNGEQFTSNSVVSTIPVNVLSSITFNPPLSPLKKEAFSDAVTPARIDKLLVCTPTKFANGFTVSCEGGDMPFASGFLDGTHGSHNLLTLLTHPDNKFDSAEDDIRLVETLHPSGVEVHSVYGHIWSDDPYAGGVMPVRKPGFLGKYHDEIRKPHGNVHFCGSDFADGWRGFISGAFEDAYRVTREVETSLSIK
;
A
#
# COMPACT_ATOMS: atom_id res chain seq x y z
N MET A 1 -25.76 9.87 3.28
CA MET A 1 -24.45 9.23 3.47
C MET A 1 -23.58 10.15 4.32
N ALA A 2 -22.89 9.62 5.31
CA ALA A 2 -21.98 10.40 6.15
C ALA A 2 -20.71 10.77 5.36
N LYS A 3 -20.00 11.81 5.81
CA LYS A 3 -18.73 12.26 5.20
C LYS A 3 -17.56 11.77 6.05
N SER A 4 -16.51 11.25 5.42
CA SER A 4 -15.22 11.00 6.05
C SER A 4 -14.56 12.33 6.41
N GLN A 5 -13.80 12.37 7.49
CA GLN A 5 -12.94 13.50 7.85
C GLN A 5 -11.56 13.44 7.18
N GLU A 6 -11.30 12.39 6.40
CA GLU A 6 -10.01 12.12 5.78
C GLU A 6 -9.97 12.45 4.29
N GLY A 7 -8.75 12.49 3.74
CA GLY A 7 -8.49 12.98 2.39
C GLY A 7 -8.71 14.48 2.25
N PHE A 8 -8.36 15.01 1.09
CA PHE A 8 -8.69 16.37 0.72
C PHE A 8 -9.28 16.40 -0.68
N VAL A 9 -10.01 17.49 -0.93
CA VAL A 9 -10.35 17.89 -2.28
C VAL A 9 -10.05 19.36 -2.45
N TRP A 10 -9.47 19.68 -3.58
CA TRP A 10 -9.37 21.04 -4.08
C TRP A 10 -10.29 21.13 -5.29
N SER A 11 -11.33 21.94 -5.21
CA SER A 11 -12.24 22.22 -6.30
C SER A 11 -12.70 23.68 -6.23
N SER A 12 -13.17 24.21 -7.36
CA SER A 12 -13.84 25.52 -7.36
C SER A 12 -15.28 25.45 -6.85
N LYS A 13 -15.91 24.25 -6.82
CA LYS A 13 -17.28 24.01 -6.31
C LYS A 13 -17.47 22.56 -5.83
N ASP A 14 -18.23 22.45 -4.73
CA ASP A 14 -18.81 21.25 -4.10
C ASP A 14 -17.84 20.17 -3.57
N GLY A 15 -18.18 19.64 -2.38
CA GLY A 15 -17.47 18.54 -1.71
C GLY A 15 -18.18 17.20 -1.88
N PHE A 16 -17.54 16.10 -1.44
CA PHE A 16 -17.92 14.75 -1.86
C PHE A 16 -18.64 13.90 -0.80
N ARG A 17 -19.13 12.75 -1.26
CA ARG A 17 -19.73 11.71 -0.42
C ARG A 17 -18.76 10.54 -0.32
N TYR A 18 -18.59 10.04 0.90
CA TYR A 18 -17.70 8.93 1.18
C TYR A 18 -18.54 7.75 1.65
N ALA A 19 -18.72 6.75 0.80
CA ALA A 19 -19.47 5.54 1.14
C ALA A 19 -18.76 4.67 2.20
N ALA A 20 -17.49 4.94 2.48
CA ALA A 20 -16.67 4.16 3.42
C ALA A 20 -17.03 4.40 4.90
N VAL A 21 -17.79 5.46 5.24
CA VAL A 21 -18.19 5.75 6.62
C VAL A 21 -19.35 4.86 7.04
N VAL A 22 -19.12 4.05 8.07
CA VAL A 22 -20.10 3.07 8.57
C VAL A 22 -20.43 3.37 10.04
N ALA A 23 -21.69 3.16 10.42
CA ALA A 23 -22.11 3.35 11.81
C ALA A 23 -21.53 2.26 12.74
N SER A 24 -21.06 2.68 13.91
CA SER A 24 -20.74 1.82 15.04
C SER A 24 -21.98 1.09 15.56
N THR A 25 -21.77 -0.07 16.20
CA THR A 25 -22.78 -0.71 17.06
C THR A 25 -23.14 0.26 18.21
N PRO A 26 -24.44 0.41 18.55
CA PRO A 26 -24.85 1.24 19.68
C PRO A 26 -24.18 0.80 20.98
N LYS A 27 -23.73 1.76 21.81
CA LYS A 27 -23.03 1.46 23.07
C LYS A 27 -23.83 0.55 24.02
N SER A 28 -25.16 0.63 23.98
CA SER A 28 -26.06 -0.23 24.76
C SER A 28 -26.07 -1.70 24.32
N GLU A 29 -25.61 -2.00 23.12
CA GLU A 29 -25.58 -3.35 22.53
C GLU A 29 -24.20 -4.01 22.64
N LEU A 30 -23.16 -3.22 22.95
CA LEU A 30 -21.79 -3.73 23.10
C LEU A 30 -21.67 -4.69 24.29
N SER A 31 -20.90 -5.75 24.09
CA SER A 31 -20.52 -6.68 25.15
C SER A 31 -19.46 -6.13 26.09
N ALA A 32 -19.48 -6.59 27.34
CA ALA A 32 -18.39 -6.37 28.30
C ALA A 32 -17.11 -7.19 27.98
N SER A 33 -17.25 -8.33 27.29
CA SER A 33 -16.14 -9.18 26.88
C SER A 33 -16.38 -9.86 25.52
N TYR A 34 -15.29 -10.20 24.83
CA TYR A 34 -15.30 -10.81 23.49
C TYR A 34 -14.40 -12.04 23.45
N ASP A 35 -14.61 -12.92 22.48
CA ASP A 35 -13.64 -13.97 22.19
C ASP A 35 -12.40 -13.35 21.55
N VAL A 36 -12.62 -12.45 20.58
CA VAL A 36 -11.55 -11.80 19.81
C VAL A 36 -11.86 -10.32 19.63
N ILE A 37 -10.86 -9.47 19.87
CA ILE A 37 -10.86 -8.07 19.41
C ILE A 37 -9.96 -7.99 18.18
N VAL A 38 -10.48 -7.42 17.09
CA VAL A 38 -9.71 -7.10 15.89
C VAL A 38 -9.50 -5.60 15.82
N ILE A 39 -8.26 -5.14 15.73
CA ILE A 39 -7.90 -3.72 15.70
C ILE A 39 -7.51 -3.34 14.26
N GLY A 40 -8.35 -2.52 13.63
CA GLY A 40 -8.24 -2.04 12.25
C GLY A 40 -9.29 -2.68 11.34
N ALA A 41 -10.01 -1.85 10.58
CA ALA A 41 -11.03 -2.21 9.60
C ALA A 41 -10.53 -2.00 8.16
N GLY A 42 -9.23 -2.21 7.92
CA GLY A 42 -8.71 -2.48 6.58
C GLY A 42 -9.02 -3.90 6.11
N PHE A 43 -8.66 -4.27 4.88
CA PHE A 43 -8.98 -5.59 4.31
C PHE A 43 -8.57 -6.78 5.19
N ALA A 44 -7.40 -6.72 5.85
CA ALA A 44 -6.95 -7.78 6.75
C ALA A 44 -7.89 -7.95 7.96
N GLY A 45 -8.22 -6.85 8.64
CA GLY A 45 -9.06 -6.90 9.82
C GLY A 45 -10.53 -7.19 9.52
N LEU A 46 -11.06 -6.68 8.41
CA LEU A 46 -12.39 -7.04 7.91
C LEU A 46 -12.48 -8.54 7.62
N THR A 47 -11.47 -9.11 6.97
CA THR A 47 -11.40 -10.55 6.66
C THR A 47 -11.33 -11.39 7.93
N VAL A 48 -10.42 -11.08 8.85
CA VAL A 48 -10.31 -11.80 10.13
C VAL A 48 -11.61 -11.71 10.93
N ALA A 49 -12.21 -10.52 11.03
CA ALA A 49 -13.45 -10.32 11.78
C ALA A 49 -14.61 -11.12 11.18
N ARG A 50 -14.79 -11.06 9.86
CA ARG A 50 -15.79 -11.86 9.13
C ARG A 50 -15.60 -13.35 9.36
N ASP A 51 -14.38 -13.85 9.13
CA ASP A 51 -14.12 -15.29 9.14
C ASP A 51 -14.27 -15.88 10.55
N LEU A 52 -13.80 -15.17 11.58
CA LEU A 52 -14.03 -15.58 12.97
C LEU A 52 -15.51 -15.48 13.36
N GLY A 53 -16.22 -14.46 12.88
CA GLY A 53 -17.67 -14.31 13.07
C GLY A 53 -18.46 -15.48 12.47
N PHE A 54 -18.13 -15.93 11.25
CA PHE A 54 -18.75 -17.12 10.65
C PHE A 54 -18.50 -18.41 11.42
N LYS A 55 -17.41 -18.45 12.19
CA LYS A 55 -17.08 -19.58 13.08
C LYS A 55 -17.69 -19.45 14.46
N GLY A 56 -18.64 -18.52 14.61
CA GLY A 56 -19.42 -18.31 15.84
C GLY A 56 -18.66 -17.62 16.96
N LYS A 57 -17.49 -17.03 16.69
CA LYS A 57 -16.75 -16.27 17.69
C LYS A 57 -17.43 -14.92 17.91
N LYS A 58 -17.47 -14.47 19.16
CA LYS A 58 -17.92 -13.13 19.52
C LYS A 58 -16.78 -12.14 19.25
N VAL A 59 -16.91 -11.36 18.19
CA VAL A 59 -15.86 -10.45 17.71
C VAL A 59 -16.25 -9.00 17.92
N LEU A 60 -15.29 -8.18 18.38
CA LEU A 60 -15.34 -6.72 18.31
C LEU A 60 -14.29 -6.21 17.33
N LEU A 61 -14.74 -5.48 16.30
CA LEU A 61 -13.89 -4.75 15.37
C LEU A 61 -13.72 -3.30 15.85
N ILE A 62 -12.48 -2.87 16.12
CA ILE A 62 -12.16 -1.50 16.58
C ILE A 62 -11.37 -0.78 15.49
N GLU A 63 -11.88 0.34 15.01
CA GLU A 63 -11.24 1.18 14.00
C GLU A 63 -10.98 2.60 14.53
N ALA A 64 -9.77 3.11 14.27
CA ALA A 64 -9.36 4.45 14.66
C ALA A 64 -10.06 5.53 13.83
N ARG A 65 -10.28 5.25 12.55
CA ARG A 65 -10.91 6.11 11.56
C ARG A 65 -12.44 6.08 11.69
N ASP A 66 -13.12 6.99 11.03
CA ASP A 66 -14.58 6.97 10.87
C ASP A 66 -15.06 6.04 9.75
N ARG A 67 -14.13 5.39 9.04
CA ARG A 67 -14.38 4.61 7.82
C ARG A 67 -13.66 3.26 7.81
N ILE A 68 -14.12 2.38 6.92
CA ILE A 68 -13.45 1.12 6.59
C ILE A 68 -12.43 1.27 5.45
N GLY A 69 -11.72 0.18 5.16
CA GLY A 69 -10.81 0.04 4.02
C GLY A 69 -9.34 0.36 4.35
N GLY A 70 -9.07 1.11 5.42
CA GLY A 70 -7.71 1.45 5.85
C GLY A 70 -6.97 2.24 4.77
N ARG A 71 -5.89 1.68 4.22
CA ARG A 71 -5.06 2.26 3.14
C ARG A 71 -5.70 2.18 1.74
N CYS A 72 -6.92 1.66 1.64
CA CYS A 72 -7.67 1.55 0.38
C CYS A 72 -9.08 2.09 0.59
N TRP A 73 -9.47 3.08 -0.19
CA TRP A 73 -10.84 3.61 -0.18
C TRP A 73 -11.08 4.47 -1.41
N THR A 74 -12.35 4.59 -1.80
CA THR A 74 -12.77 5.38 -2.94
C THR A 74 -13.57 6.61 -2.56
N VAL A 75 -13.45 7.63 -3.41
CA VAL A 75 -14.33 8.79 -3.44
C VAL A 75 -15.31 8.64 -4.59
N ASP A 76 -16.59 8.89 -4.27
CA ASP A 76 -17.63 9.03 -5.26
C ASP A 76 -17.79 10.51 -5.62
N THR A 77 -17.46 10.84 -6.86
CA THR A 77 -17.57 12.21 -7.39
C THR A 77 -18.98 12.53 -7.91
N GLY A 78 -19.88 11.54 -7.98
CA GLY A 78 -21.16 11.67 -8.67
C GLY A 78 -21.07 11.52 -10.19
N GLU A 79 -19.86 11.35 -10.73
CA GLU A 79 -19.63 10.98 -12.13
C GLU A 79 -19.52 9.45 -12.31
N THR A 80 -19.23 8.99 -13.53
CA THR A 80 -19.25 7.56 -13.88
C THR A 80 -18.16 6.71 -13.23
N ALA A 81 -17.00 7.28 -12.88
CA ALA A 81 -15.88 6.53 -12.31
C ALA A 81 -15.69 6.80 -10.81
N LYS A 82 -15.07 5.84 -10.10
CA LYS A 82 -14.68 5.97 -8.70
C LYS A 82 -13.20 6.36 -8.62
N LEU A 83 -12.88 7.26 -7.71
CA LEU A 83 -11.52 7.75 -7.51
C LEU A 83 -10.85 7.00 -6.36
N GLU A 84 -9.78 6.27 -6.66
CA GLU A 84 -9.05 5.42 -5.69
C GLU A 84 -7.97 6.22 -4.94
N MET A 85 -8.23 6.48 -3.65
CA MET A 85 -7.41 7.36 -2.81
C MET A 85 -6.12 6.70 -2.30
N GLY A 86 -5.94 5.40 -2.53
CA GLY A 86 -4.80 4.63 -2.05
C GLY A 86 -4.58 3.39 -2.93
N GLY A 87 -4.47 2.22 -2.30
CA GLY A 87 -4.33 0.95 -3.04
C GLY A 87 -5.43 0.80 -4.09
N THR A 88 -5.04 0.56 -5.34
CA THR A 88 -5.91 0.70 -6.51
C THR A 88 -5.99 -0.58 -7.33
N TRP A 89 -4.84 -1.17 -7.66
CA TRP A 89 -4.74 -2.19 -8.69
C TRP A 89 -4.78 -3.61 -8.15
N VAL A 90 -5.43 -4.49 -8.90
CA VAL A 90 -5.60 -5.92 -8.60
C VAL A 90 -5.42 -6.75 -9.87
N HIS A 91 -5.06 -8.02 -9.72
CA HIS A 91 -4.89 -8.94 -10.85
C HIS A 91 -5.13 -10.40 -10.43
N TRP A 92 -5.53 -11.27 -11.35
CA TRP A 92 -5.80 -12.69 -11.04
C TRP A 92 -4.57 -13.51 -10.65
N ILE A 93 -3.35 -13.01 -10.88
CA ILE A 93 -2.11 -13.61 -10.32
C ILE A 93 -1.90 -13.26 -8.84
N GLN A 94 -2.79 -12.45 -8.27
CA GLN A 94 -2.85 -12.13 -6.85
C GLN A 94 -3.98 -12.98 -6.23
N PRO A 95 -3.71 -14.25 -5.89
CA PRO A 95 -4.76 -15.25 -5.71
C PRO A 95 -5.71 -14.90 -4.56
N HIS A 96 -5.19 -14.29 -3.49
CA HIS A 96 -5.97 -14.03 -2.28
C HIS A 96 -7.00 -12.92 -2.48
N VAL A 97 -6.62 -11.81 -3.14
CA VAL A 97 -7.60 -10.75 -3.47
C VAL A 97 -8.58 -11.21 -4.54
N PHE A 98 -8.11 -11.92 -5.56
CA PHE A 98 -8.97 -12.34 -6.66
C PHE A 98 -10.04 -13.34 -6.18
N SER A 99 -9.68 -14.28 -5.30
CA SER A 99 -10.65 -15.20 -4.68
C SER A 99 -11.76 -14.46 -3.91
N GLU A 100 -11.41 -13.36 -3.25
CA GLU A 100 -12.36 -12.56 -2.47
C GLU A 100 -13.23 -11.66 -3.35
N LEU A 101 -12.69 -11.14 -4.45
CA LEU A 101 -13.48 -10.40 -5.45
C LEU A 101 -14.54 -11.28 -6.07
N GLN A 102 -14.18 -12.50 -6.49
CA GLN A 102 -15.14 -13.47 -7.01
C GLN A 102 -16.18 -13.88 -5.97
N ARG A 103 -15.76 -14.05 -4.70
CA ARG A 103 -16.69 -14.34 -3.60
C ARG A 103 -17.71 -13.22 -3.39
N CYS A 104 -17.30 -11.96 -3.60
CA CYS A 104 -18.14 -10.79 -3.38
C CYS A 104 -18.91 -10.34 -4.64
N ASP A 105 -18.83 -11.08 -5.75
CA ASP A 105 -19.38 -10.68 -7.06
C ASP A 105 -18.88 -9.29 -7.52
N LEU A 106 -17.57 -9.03 -7.34
CA LEU A 106 -16.90 -7.77 -7.68
C LEU A 106 -15.69 -7.98 -8.60
N ASP A 107 -15.78 -8.96 -9.51
CA ASP A 107 -14.76 -9.30 -10.49
C ASP A 107 -14.97 -8.62 -11.87
N GLU A 108 -15.76 -7.54 -11.89
CA GLU A 108 -15.77 -6.59 -13.00
C GLU A 108 -14.67 -5.54 -12.83
N PHE A 109 -13.93 -5.30 -13.91
CA PHE A 109 -12.75 -4.43 -13.90
C PHE A 109 -12.85 -3.29 -14.89
N VAL A 110 -12.24 -2.17 -14.52
CA VAL A 110 -11.91 -1.07 -15.43
C VAL A 110 -10.40 -0.97 -15.58
N GLU A 111 -9.96 -0.54 -16.76
CA GLU A 111 -8.54 -0.42 -17.07
C GLU A 111 -8.02 0.98 -16.80
N THR A 112 -6.80 1.02 -16.27
CA THR A 112 -5.92 2.17 -16.38
C THR A 112 -5.38 2.20 -17.81
N VAL A 113 -5.48 3.36 -18.44
CA VAL A 113 -5.00 3.64 -19.80
C VAL A 113 -3.66 4.38 -19.72
N ALA A 114 -2.77 3.89 -18.87
CA ALA A 114 -1.42 4.42 -18.75
C ALA A 114 -0.56 3.94 -19.93
N PHE A 115 0.37 4.79 -20.39
CA PHE A 115 1.42 4.46 -21.36
C PHE A 115 0.94 3.82 -22.69
N PRO A 116 -0.09 4.34 -23.39
CA PRO A 116 -0.45 3.82 -24.72
C PRO A 116 0.70 3.95 -25.73
N GLU A 117 0.62 3.21 -26.84
CA GLU A 117 1.60 3.33 -27.93
C GLU A 117 1.62 4.78 -28.45
N ASN A 118 2.83 5.34 -28.62
CA ASN A 118 3.05 6.75 -28.95
C ASN A 118 2.54 7.75 -27.90
N CYS A 119 2.52 7.36 -26.63
CA CYS A 119 2.22 8.26 -25.51
C CYS A 119 3.17 9.47 -25.49
N GLU A 120 2.60 10.66 -25.31
CA GLU A 120 3.38 11.87 -25.09
C GLU A 120 4.09 11.78 -23.74
N SER A 121 5.41 11.97 -23.76
CA SER A 121 6.24 11.96 -22.55
C SER A 121 6.84 13.34 -22.32
N VAL A 122 6.71 13.84 -21.09
CA VAL A 122 7.15 15.19 -20.71
C VAL A 122 8.11 15.12 -19.54
N LYS A 123 9.14 15.95 -19.56
CA LYS A 123 10.05 16.18 -18.44
C LYS A 123 9.82 17.55 -17.83
N LYS A 124 9.81 17.62 -16.50
CA LYS A 124 9.78 18.86 -15.71
C LYS A 124 10.81 18.80 -14.58
N ALA A 125 11.99 19.38 -14.80
CA ALA A 125 13.11 19.23 -13.87
C ALA A 125 12.88 19.90 -12.50
N SER A 126 12.42 21.15 -12.49
CA SER A 126 12.17 21.93 -11.27
C SER A 126 10.90 22.74 -11.38
N ARG A 127 10.47 23.46 -10.33
CA ARG A 127 9.34 24.40 -10.37
C ARG A 127 9.52 25.49 -11.43
N GLN A 128 10.75 25.97 -11.65
CA GLN A 128 11.05 27.10 -12.54
C GLN A 128 11.32 26.70 -14.00
N ASP A 129 11.83 25.50 -14.24
CA ASP A 129 12.16 25.05 -15.60
C ASP A 129 10.89 24.83 -16.42
N PRO A 130 10.85 25.15 -17.72
CA PRO A 130 9.70 24.81 -18.55
C PRO A 130 9.52 23.28 -18.62
N ALA A 131 8.28 22.82 -18.76
CA ALA A 131 8.02 21.47 -19.22
C ALA A 131 8.57 21.29 -20.64
N VAL A 132 9.11 20.12 -20.94
CA VAL A 132 9.67 19.79 -22.26
C VAL A 132 9.11 18.45 -22.71
N VAL A 133 8.45 18.41 -23.88
CA VAL A 133 8.04 17.15 -24.51
C VAL A 133 9.29 16.47 -25.07
N HIS A 134 9.47 15.19 -24.74
CA HIS A 134 10.53 14.39 -25.30
C HIS A 134 10.32 14.16 -26.79
N ASP A 135 11.42 14.14 -27.56
CA ASP A 135 11.37 13.57 -28.91
C ASP A 135 10.98 12.08 -28.79
N PRO A 136 9.98 11.59 -29.56
CA PRO A 136 9.52 10.22 -29.46
C PRO A 136 10.61 9.17 -29.66
N ALA A 137 11.57 9.41 -30.56
CA ALA A 137 12.65 8.46 -30.81
C ALA A 137 13.66 8.46 -29.67
N GLU A 138 13.97 9.62 -29.08
CA GLU A 138 14.81 9.72 -27.88
C GLU A 138 14.15 9.05 -26.67
N GLY A 139 12.86 9.28 -26.46
CA GLY A 139 12.09 8.66 -25.39
C GLY A 139 12.05 7.13 -25.50
N GLN A 140 11.82 6.61 -26.71
CA GLN A 140 11.87 5.17 -26.97
C GLN A 140 13.27 4.59 -26.70
N ALA A 141 14.33 5.25 -27.19
CA ALA A 141 15.70 4.79 -26.95
C ALA A 141 16.06 4.78 -25.45
N MET A 142 15.59 5.76 -24.68
CA MET A 142 15.79 5.82 -23.23
C MET A 142 15.09 4.66 -22.52
N MET A 143 13.85 4.33 -22.92
CA MET A 143 13.11 3.19 -22.36
C MET A 143 13.79 1.86 -22.70
N GLU A 144 14.20 1.64 -23.95
CA GLU A 144 14.92 0.42 -24.36
C GLU A 144 16.25 0.27 -23.60
N GLN A 145 16.97 1.37 -23.39
CA GLN A 145 18.18 1.37 -22.58
C GLN A 145 17.89 1.02 -21.12
N LEU A 146 16.85 1.62 -20.52
CA LEU A 146 16.46 1.37 -19.14
C LEU A 146 16.00 -0.08 -18.94
N GLU A 147 15.22 -0.65 -19.86
CA GLU A 147 14.84 -2.06 -19.86
C GLU A 147 16.07 -2.98 -19.89
N GLY A 148 17.05 -2.66 -20.74
CA GLY A 148 18.32 -3.39 -20.79
C GLY A 148 19.11 -3.31 -19.48
N LEU A 149 19.12 -2.16 -18.82
CA LEU A 149 19.75 -1.97 -17.51
C LEU A 149 19.01 -2.75 -16.41
N MET A 150 17.67 -2.67 -16.37
CA MET A 150 16.83 -3.39 -15.42
C MET A 150 16.98 -4.91 -15.55
N ALA A 151 17.06 -5.43 -16.78
CA ALA A 151 17.31 -6.85 -17.02
C ALA A 151 18.64 -7.31 -16.39
N LYS A 152 19.73 -6.54 -16.59
CA LYS A 152 21.03 -6.83 -15.97
C LYS A 152 21.03 -6.63 -14.45
N PHE A 153 20.25 -5.66 -13.96
CA PHE A 153 20.11 -5.38 -12.53
C PHE A 153 19.54 -6.58 -11.77
N PHE A 154 18.50 -7.22 -12.32
CA PHE A 154 17.90 -8.43 -11.74
C PHE A 154 18.70 -9.70 -12.03
N ASP A 155 19.52 -9.72 -13.08
CA ASP A 155 20.29 -10.92 -13.46
C ASP A 155 21.54 -11.13 -12.58
N ILE A 156 21.30 -11.64 -11.37
CA ILE A 156 22.31 -11.95 -10.36
C ILE A 156 22.81 -13.40 -10.43
N ASP A 157 22.08 -14.27 -11.13
CA ASP A 157 22.30 -15.72 -11.17
C ASP A 157 22.39 -16.29 -12.59
N GLY A 158 22.42 -15.43 -13.61
CA GLY A 158 22.35 -15.79 -15.03
C GLY A 158 20.96 -16.28 -15.47
N GLN A 159 19.94 -16.13 -14.62
CA GLN A 159 18.55 -16.55 -14.85
C GLN A 159 17.55 -15.46 -14.46
N GLY A 160 17.97 -14.20 -14.38
CA GLY A 160 17.12 -13.06 -14.01
C GLY A 160 16.63 -13.11 -12.56
N GLY A 161 17.37 -13.77 -11.66
CA GLY A 161 17.07 -13.91 -10.23
C GLY A 161 16.14 -15.06 -9.86
N ARG A 162 15.76 -15.91 -10.82
CA ARG A 162 14.84 -17.05 -10.63
C ARG A 162 15.31 -18.08 -9.61
N SER A 163 16.62 -18.29 -9.50
CA SER A 163 17.19 -19.26 -8.55
C SER A 163 17.22 -18.72 -7.11
N VAL A 164 17.11 -17.40 -6.92
CA VAL A 164 17.17 -16.77 -5.60
C VAL A 164 15.83 -16.85 -4.86
N ILE A 165 14.73 -16.64 -5.58
CA ILE A 165 13.37 -16.65 -5.00
C ILE A 165 12.48 -17.66 -5.74
N PRO A 166 12.72 -18.97 -5.60
CA PRO A 166 11.93 -20.00 -6.28
C PRO A 166 10.50 -20.15 -5.71
N PHE A 167 10.27 -19.72 -4.47
CA PHE A 167 8.97 -19.84 -3.78
C PHE A 167 8.54 -18.48 -3.20
N PRO A 168 8.04 -17.54 -4.02
CA PRO A 168 7.81 -16.15 -3.60
C PRO A 168 6.69 -15.99 -2.55
N PHE A 169 5.82 -16.98 -2.39
CA PHE A 169 4.79 -17.03 -1.33
C PHE A 169 5.25 -17.76 -0.04
N ASN A 170 6.50 -18.24 0.01
CA ASN A 170 7.04 -18.92 1.17
C ASN A 170 8.52 -18.58 1.35
N MET A 171 8.76 -17.52 2.11
CA MET A 171 10.09 -16.93 2.26
C MET A 171 11.06 -17.89 2.93
N ALA A 172 10.60 -18.62 3.95
CA ALA A 172 11.39 -19.63 4.64
C ALA A 172 11.83 -20.78 3.72
N SER A 173 10.98 -21.19 2.77
CA SER A 173 11.34 -22.21 1.79
C SER A 173 12.33 -21.68 0.76
N SER A 174 12.18 -20.44 0.32
CA SER A 174 13.12 -19.78 -0.59
C SER A 174 14.50 -19.63 0.06
N THR A 175 14.59 -19.10 1.28
CA THR A 175 15.89 -18.95 1.99
C THR A 175 16.53 -20.28 2.34
N LYS A 176 15.75 -21.32 2.64
CA LYS A 176 16.27 -22.67 2.83
C LYS A 176 16.80 -23.29 1.53
N HIS A 177 16.11 -23.05 0.42
CA HIS A 177 16.51 -23.57 -0.89
C HIS A 177 17.77 -22.87 -1.40
N ASN A 178 17.80 -21.54 -1.31
CA ASN A 178 18.94 -20.72 -1.67
C ASN A 178 19.32 -19.75 -0.53
N PRO A 179 20.29 -20.11 0.34
CA PRO A 179 20.75 -19.26 1.43
C PRO A 179 21.37 -17.94 0.97
N GLU A 180 21.82 -17.83 -0.29
CA GLU A 180 22.33 -16.58 -0.86
C GLU A 180 21.28 -15.47 -0.83
N TYR A 181 19.99 -15.82 -0.80
CA TYR A 181 18.91 -14.84 -0.65
C TYR A 181 19.10 -13.96 0.60
N LEU A 182 19.59 -14.53 1.71
CA LEU A 182 19.86 -13.76 2.93
C LEU A 182 21.09 -12.84 2.81
N GLU A 183 22.05 -13.17 1.95
CA GLU A 183 23.21 -12.32 1.69
C GLU A 183 22.82 -11.16 0.76
N LEU A 184 22.03 -11.44 -0.28
CA LEU A 184 21.48 -10.43 -1.19
C LEU A 184 20.53 -9.46 -0.48
N ASP A 185 19.80 -9.93 0.53
CA ASP A 185 18.92 -9.10 1.34
C ASP A 185 19.68 -8.01 2.10
N LYS A 186 20.98 -8.18 2.35
CA LYS A 186 21.84 -7.17 2.97
C LYS A 186 22.21 -6.01 2.03
N LEU A 187 21.94 -6.15 0.73
CA LEU A 187 22.16 -5.10 -0.24
C LEU A 187 20.96 -4.16 -0.29
N SER A 188 21.23 -2.86 -0.27
CA SER A 188 20.25 -1.87 -0.72
C SER A 188 20.10 -1.90 -2.26
N ILE A 189 19.07 -1.23 -2.77
CA ILE A 189 18.92 -0.97 -4.21
C ILE A 189 20.18 -0.24 -4.72
N ALA A 190 20.65 0.77 -4.00
CA ALA A 190 21.88 1.51 -4.33
C ALA A 190 23.13 0.61 -4.37
N ASP A 191 23.29 -0.30 -3.40
CA ASP A 191 24.42 -1.24 -3.38
C ASP A 191 24.41 -2.15 -4.62
N ARG A 192 23.22 -2.62 -5.04
CA ARG A 192 23.10 -3.44 -6.25
C ARG A 192 23.40 -2.63 -7.50
N VAL A 193 22.92 -1.39 -7.60
CA VAL A 193 23.25 -0.48 -8.72
C VAL A 193 24.76 -0.25 -8.82
N ALA A 194 25.45 -0.07 -7.68
CA ALA A 194 26.90 0.12 -7.64
C ALA A 194 27.68 -1.10 -8.17
N GLN A 195 27.10 -2.30 -8.09
CA GLN A 195 27.69 -3.54 -8.62
C GLN A 195 27.48 -3.73 -10.13
N MET A 196 26.72 -2.86 -10.79
CA MET A 196 26.44 -3.00 -12.22
C MET A 196 27.69 -2.73 -13.06
N PRO A 197 28.16 -3.72 -13.85
CA PRO A 197 29.25 -3.50 -14.78
C PRO A 197 28.81 -2.55 -15.90
N ASP A 198 29.78 -1.83 -16.47
CA ASP A 198 29.60 -1.03 -17.69
C ASP A 198 28.45 0.01 -17.63
N CYS A 199 28.14 0.51 -16.43
CA CYS A 199 27.21 1.62 -16.21
C CYS A 199 27.96 2.89 -15.82
N ASP A 200 27.73 3.99 -16.53
CA ASP A 200 28.21 5.31 -16.12
C ASP A 200 27.37 5.89 -14.96
N GLU A 201 27.73 7.08 -14.49
CA GLU A 201 27.08 7.73 -13.35
C GLU A 201 25.62 8.10 -13.63
N GLU A 202 25.31 8.55 -14.85
CA GLU A 202 23.96 8.92 -15.25
C GLU A 202 23.06 7.68 -15.34
N GLN A 203 23.55 6.61 -15.97
CA GLN A 203 22.87 5.31 -16.05
C GLN A 203 22.59 4.73 -14.67
N ARG A 204 23.54 4.83 -13.73
CA ARG A 204 23.34 4.40 -12.35
C ARG A 204 22.27 5.23 -11.64
N ALA A 205 22.28 6.54 -11.81
CA ALA A 205 21.30 7.43 -11.19
C ALA A 205 19.88 7.11 -11.68
N VAL A 206 19.68 6.99 -13.00
CA VAL A 206 18.38 6.64 -13.60
C VAL A 206 17.93 5.24 -13.18
N LEU A 207 18.83 4.24 -13.20
CA LEU A 207 18.51 2.88 -12.77
C LEU A 207 18.09 2.83 -11.30
N GLY A 208 18.83 3.50 -10.42
CA GLY A 208 18.50 3.55 -8.99
C GLY A 208 17.15 4.22 -8.73
N ALA A 209 16.90 5.36 -9.37
CA ALA A 209 15.63 6.06 -9.29
C ALA A 209 14.47 5.19 -9.79
N GLN A 210 14.63 4.54 -10.95
CA GLN A 210 13.61 3.66 -11.51
C GLN A 210 13.32 2.46 -10.59
N ALA A 211 14.35 1.77 -10.10
CA ALA A 211 14.20 0.59 -9.26
C ALA A 211 13.53 0.90 -7.90
N ALA A 212 13.73 2.11 -7.38
CA ALA A 212 13.13 2.55 -6.12
C ALA A 212 11.77 3.26 -6.29
N SER A 213 11.43 3.72 -7.50
CA SER A 213 10.25 4.56 -7.79
C SER A 213 8.94 3.93 -7.30
N PHE A 214 8.72 2.65 -7.61
CA PHE A 214 7.53 1.90 -7.19
C PHE A 214 7.35 1.88 -5.66
N TYR A 215 8.45 1.90 -4.91
CA TYR A 215 8.47 1.82 -3.46
C TYR A 215 8.48 3.19 -2.78
N GLY A 216 8.59 4.30 -3.52
CA GLY A 216 8.49 5.65 -2.96
C GLY A 216 9.53 5.95 -1.88
N ILE A 217 10.76 5.46 -2.06
CA ILE A 217 11.88 5.62 -1.13
C ILE A 217 13.17 5.95 -1.89
N ALA A 218 14.18 6.44 -1.17
CA ALA A 218 15.52 6.57 -1.70
C ALA A 218 16.17 5.17 -1.90
N PRO A 219 16.99 4.96 -2.95
CA PRO A 219 17.57 3.65 -3.26
C PRO A 219 18.41 3.02 -2.13
N GLU A 220 19.00 3.82 -1.24
CA GLU A 220 19.83 3.35 -0.12
C GLU A 220 18.97 2.83 1.04
N LYS A 221 17.67 3.14 1.05
CA LYS A 221 16.76 2.88 2.19
C LYS A 221 15.92 1.61 2.04
N GLY A 222 15.99 0.92 0.90
CA GLY A 222 15.23 -0.30 0.63
C GLY A 222 16.14 -1.45 0.25
N ALA A 223 15.79 -2.65 0.71
CA ALA A 223 16.50 -3.86 0.31
C ALA A 223 16.28 -4.13 -1.19
N PHE A 224 17.34 -4.50 -1.91
CA PHE A 224 17.26 -4.92 -3.31
C PHE A 224 16.28 -6.10 -3.50
N THR A 225 16.25 -6.99 -2.53
CA THR A 225 15.38 -8.17 -2.47
C THR A 225 13.89 -7.84 -2.45
N GLU A 226 13.46 -6.66 -2.03
CA GLU A 226 12.06 -6.24 -2.17
C GLU A 226 11.69 -6.05 -3.64
N VAL A 227 12.56 -5.39 -4.41
CA VAL A 227 12.36 -5.18 -5.85
C VAL A 227 12.35 -6.52 -6.58
N LEU A 228 13.32 -7.38 -6.28
CA LEU A 228 13.43 -8.71 -6.89
C LEU A 228 12.24 -9.62 -6.52
N HIS A 229 11.70 -9.49 -5.31
CA HIS A 229 10.57 -10.29 -4.85
C HIS A 229 9.28 -9.97 -5.62
N THR A 230 9.02 -8.69 -5.92
CA THR A 230 7.91 -8.30 -6.81
C THR A 230 8.09 -8.87 -8.22
N GLN A 231 9.32 -8.90 -8.75
CA GLN A 231 9.60 -9.59 -10.01
C GLN A 231 9.27 -11.09 -9.91
N ALA A 232 9.68 -11.76 -8.83
CA ALA A 232 9.40 -13.18 -8.62
C ALA A 232 7.90 -13.50 -8.58
N LEU A 233 7.09 -12.65 -7.94
CA LEU A 233 5.63 -12.77 -7.92
C LEU A 233 5.00 -12.63 -9.31
N CYS A 234 5.66 -11.90 -10.20
CA CYS A 234 5.27 -11.71 -11.60
C CYS A 234 5.96 -12.68 -12.55
N ASN A 235 6.50 -13.80 -12.03
CA ASN A 235 7.24 -14.81 -12.80
C ASN A 235 8.47 -14.24 -13.55
N PHE A 236 9.01 -13.14 -13.03
CA PHE A 236 10.14 -12.38 -13.59
C PHE A 236 9.90 -11.95 -15.04
N ASP A 237 8.64 -11.62 -15.36
CA ASP A 237 8.21 -11.02 -16.61
C ASP A 237 7.90 -9.53 -16.37
N PRO A 238 8.66 -8.60 -17.00
CA PRO A 238 8.44 -7.17 -16.84
C PRO A 238 7.03 -6.72 -17.27
N ALA A 239 6.49 -7.29 -18.35
CA ALA A 239 5.15 -6.95 -18.83
C ALA A 239 4.08 -7.38 -17.81
N MET A 240 4.26 -8.54 -17.18
CA MET A 240 3.38 -8.98 -16.10
C MET A 240 3.50 -8.11 -14.86
N THR A 241 4.67 -7.53 -14.57
CA THR A 241 4.83 -6.59 -13.45
C THR A 241 3.97 -5.35 -13.67
N GLU A 242 4.03 -4.74 -14.85
CA GLU A 242 3.18 -3.59 -15.18
C GLU A 242 1.70 -3.96 -15.12
N ILE A 243 1.30 -5.05 -15.76
CA ILE A 243 -0.10 -5.47 -15.81
C ILE A 243 -0.64 -5.77 -14.40
N ALA A 244 0.11 -6.49 -13.57
CA ALA A 244 -0.35 -6.91 -12.26
C ALA A 244 -0.37 -5.77 -11.22
N THR A 245 0.38 -4.70 -11.44
CA THR A 245 0.54 -3.61 -10.46
C THR A 245 -0.10 -2.30 -10.87
N MET A 246 -0.45 -2.10 -12.15
CA MET A 246 -0.93 -0.82 -12.67
C MET A 246 -2.08 -0.90 -13.68
N LYS A 247 -2.56 -2.08 -14.09
CA LYS A 247 -3.57 -2.18 -15.17
C LYS A 247 -5.00 -2.13 -14.68
N TYR A 248 -5.46 -3.15 -13.95
CA TYR A 248 -6.89 -3.32 -13.65
C TYR A 248 -7.28 -2.77 -12.28
N LYS A 249 -8.47 -2.17 -12.21
CA LYS A 249 -9.12 -1.66 -10.99
C LYS A 249 -10.50 -2.27 -10.86
N ILE A 250 -10.98 -2.41 -9.64
CA ILE A 250 -12.35 -2.88 -9.34
C ILE A 250 -13.33 -1.81 -9.86
N ALA A 251 -14.29 -2.19 -10.72
CA ALA A 251 -15.20 -1.23 -11.34
C ALA A 251 -16.02 -0.42 -10.30
N GLU A 252 -16.51 -1.09 -9.27
CA GLU A 252 -17.24 -0.48 -8.14
C GLU A 252 -16.33 0.14 -7.07
N GLY A 253 -15.01 -0.03 -7.22
CA GLY A 253 -14.00 0.53 -6.34
C GLY A 253 -13.74 -0.22 -5.04
N THR A 254 -12.59 0.04 -4.42
CA THR A 254 -12.16 -0.65 -3.20
C THR A 254 -13.07 -0.47 -1.99
N THR A 255 -13.83 0.63 -1.89
CA THR A 255 -14.82 0.80 -0.83
C THR A 255 -16.01 -0.14 -0.97
N ALA A 256 -16.51 -0.39 -2.19
CA ALA A 256 -17.58 -1.36 -2.40
C ALA A 256 -17.13 -2.76 -1.97
N PHE A 257 -15.87 -3.10 -2.28
CA PHE A 257 -15.28 -4.37 -1.85
C PHE A 257 -15.13 -4.49 -0.33
N ALA A 258 -14.64 -3.45 0.34
CA ALA A 258 -14.58 -3.42 1.81
C ALA A 258 -15.98 -3.53 2.45
N LEU A 259 -16.99 -2.88 1.86
CA LEU A 259 -18.38 -2.97 2.31
C LEU A 259 -18.96 -4.37 2.14
N ALA A 260 -18.69 -5.05 1.02
CA ALA A 260 -19.13 -6.42 0.79
C ALA A 260 -18.63 -7.37 1.89
N ILE A 261 -17.35 -7.26 2.26
CA ILE A 261 -16.75 -8.04 3.35
C ILE A 261 -17.40 -7.69 4.70
N LEU A 262 -17.62 -6.40 4.97
CA LEU A 262 -18.25 -5.95 6.21
C LEU A 262 -19.71 -6.42 6.34
N ASN A 263 -20.46 -6.48 5.23
CA ASN A 263 -21.87 -6.92 5.24
C ASN A 263 -22.00 -8.40 5.63
N ASP A 264 -20.99 -9.20 5.28
CA ASP A 264 -20.85 -10.60 5.69
C ASP A 264 -20.52 -10.71 7.19
N PHE A 265 -19.79 -9.75 7.77
CA PHE A 265 -19.40 -9.76 9.18
C PHE A 265 -20.62 -9.68 10.11
N LYS A 266 -20.68 -10.62 11.07
CA LYS A 266 -21.66 -10.65 12.16
C LYS A 266 -20.93 -10.48 13.49
N GLY A 267 -20.97 -9.28 14.04
CA GLY A 267 -20.36 -8.94 15.32
C GLY A 267 -20.43 -7.45 15.61
N ASP A 268 -19.79 -7.05 16.69
CA ASP A 268 -19.78 -5.66 17.13
C ASP A 268 -18.67 -4.89 16.42
N ARG A 269 -18.91 -3.61 16.14
CA ARG A 269 -17.92 -2.73 15.54
C ARG A 269 -17.99 -1.33 16.12
N ILE A 270 -16.84 -0.71 16.33
CA ILE A 270 -16.73 0.69 16.77
C ILE A 270 -15.71 1.42 15.91
N PHE A 271 -16.09 2.61 15.44
CA PHE A 271 -15.27 3.53 14.66
C PHE A 271 -14.89 4.76 15.49
N SER A 272 -14.00 5.59 14.95
CA SER A 272 -13.46 6.78 15.63
C SER A 272 -12.87 6.46 17.01
N SER A 273 -12.31 5.26 17.14
CA SER A 273 -11.93 4.62 18.40
C SER A 273 -10.44 4.23 18.38
N PRO A 274 -9.51 5.20 18.30
CA PRO A 274 -8.09 4.92 18.22
C PRO A 274 -7.60 4.20 19.49
N VAL A 275 -6.95 3.05 19.31
CA VAL A 275 -6.32 2.30 20.39
C VAL A 275 -5.07 3.04 20.88
N GLN A 276 -4.87 3.06 22.21
CA GLN A 276 -3.71 3.65 22.87
C GLN A 276 -2.77 2.56 23.42
N SER A 277 -3.33 1.52 24.04
CA SER A 277 -2.53 0.47 24.68
C SER A 277 -3.20 -0.90 24.65
N ILE A 278 -2.36 -1.93 24.72
CA ILE A 278 -2.76 -3.34 24.79
C ILE A 278 -2.04 -3.97 25.98
N SER A 279 -2.78 -4.56 26.92
CA SER A 279 -2.22 -5.14 28.12
C SER A 279 -2.70 -6.57 28.37
N GLN A 280 -1.76 -7.45 28.70
CA GLN A 280 -2.00 -8.80 29.15
C GLN A 280 -1.05 -9.12 30.32
N PRO A 281 -1.45 -8.89 31.59
CA PRO A 281 -0.55 -8.98 32.75
C PRO A 281 0.05 -10.37 33.00
N SER A 282 -0.60 -11.43 32.51
CA SER A 282 -0.14 -12.81 32.60
C SER A 282 -0.70 -13.65 31.45
N ASP A 283 -0.09 -14.80 31.15
CA ASP A 283 -0.46 -15.66 30.01
C ASP A 283 -1.92 -16.14 30.05
N HIS A 284 -2.49 -16.26 31.24
CA HIS A 284 -3.88 -16.69 31.47
C HIS A 284 -4.88 -15.52 31.59
N ALA A 285 -4.42 -14.28 31.71
CA ALA A 285 -5.30 -13.13 31.78
C ALA A 285 -5.92 -12.81 30.41
N PRO A 286 -7.17 -12.30 30.37
CA PRO A 286 -7.70 -11.73 29.14
C PRO A 286 -6.84 -10.54 28.71
N VAL A 287 -6.80 -10.29 27.41
CA VAL A 287 -6.14 -9.11 26.84
C VAL A 287 -7.09 -7.92 26.98
N ALA A 288 -6.57 -6.82 27.53
CA ALA A 288 -7.27 -5.55 27.63
C ALA A 288 -6.78 -4.58 26.55
N VAL A 289 -7.70 -4.01 25.78
CA VAL A 289 -7.44 -2.97 24.77
C VAL A 289 -8.02 -1.66 25.28
N THR A 290 -7.17 -0.66 25.46
CA THR A 290 -7.56 0.67 25.97
C THR A 290 -7.51 1.69 24.82
N LEU A 291 -8.61 2.41 24.62
CA LEU A 291 -8.76 3.47 23.64
C LEU A 291 -8.16 4.79 24.16
N LYS A 292 -7.85 5.73 23.26
CA LYS A 292 -7.35 7.07 23.63
C LYS A 292 -8.31 7.88 24.50
N ASN A 293 -9.62 7.58 24.45
CA ASN A 293 -10.63 8.21 25.29
C ASN A 293 -10.73 7.58 26.70
N GLY A 294 -9.93 6.54 27.00
CA GLY A 294 -9.91 5.82 28.26
C GLY A 294 -10.88 4.65 28.37
N GLU A 295 -11.75 4.43 27.38
CA GLU A 295 -12.62 3.24 27.33
C GLU A 295 -11.79 1.97 27.10
N GLN A 296 -12.23 0.86 27.68
CA GLN A 296 -11.50 -0.40 27.67
C GLN A 296 -12.41 -1.56 27.30
N PHE A 297 -11.89 -2.47 26.48
CA PHE A 297 -12.52 -3.73 26.10
C PHE A 297 -11.60 -4.89 26.41
N THR A 298 -12.17 -6.07 26.67
CA THR A 298 -11.40 -7.28 26.98
C THR A 298 -11.75 -8.44 26.06
N SER A 299 -10.74 -9.27 25.76
CA SER A 299 -10.92 -10.49 24.97
C SER A 299 -9.94 -11.60 25.31
N ASN A 300 -10.23 -12.82 24.83
CA ASN A 300 -9.32 -13.95 24.98
C ASN A 300 -8.08 -13.81 24.08
N SER A 301 -8.26 -13.25 22.87
CA SER A 301 -7.21 -12.94 21.91
C SER A 301 -7.42 -11.58 21.25
N VAL A 302 -6.34 -10.97 20.77
CA VAL A 302 -6.37 -9.75 19.97
C VAL A 302 -5.69 -10.02 18.64
N VAL A 303 -6.29 -9.54 17.54
CA VAL A 303 -5.62 -9.44 16.25
C VAL A 303 -5.35 -7.97 15.96
N SER A 304 -4.08 -7.58 15.96
CA SER A 304 -3.65 -6.24 15.59
C SER A 304 -3.37 -6.19 14.10
N THR A 305 -4.15 -5.42 13.36
CA THR A 305 -3.90 -5.09 11.95
C THR A 305 -3.37 -3.67 11.75
N ILE A 306 -2.82 -3.10 12.82
CA ILE A 306 -2.17 -1.78 12.80
C ILE A 306 -0.92 -1.88 11.90
N PRO A 307 -0.74 -0.95 10.94
CA PRO A 307 0.44 -0.94 10.06
C PRO A 307 1.75 -0.94 10.85
N VAL A 308 2.79 -1.55 10.30
CA VAL A 308 4.11 -1.62 10.97
C VAL A 308 4.64 -0.23 11.31
N ASN A 309 4.43 0.76 10.42
CA ASN A 309 4.83 2.16 10.63
C ASN A 309 4.15 2.83 11.84
N VAL A 310 3.06 2.26 12.36
CA VAL A 310 2.23 2.84 13.42
C VAL A 310 2.36 2.07 14.73
N LEU A 311 2.80 0.80 14.71
CA LEU A 311 2.86 -0.07 15.89
C LEU A 311 3.73 0.47 17.02
N SER A 312 4.77 1.24 16.71
CA SER A 312 5.63 1.89 17.71
C SER A 312 4.90 2.95 18.55
N SER A 313 3.74 3.44 18.10
CA SER A 313 2.89 4.38 18.85
C SER A 313 2.00 3.71 19.91
N ILE A 314 1.87 2.37 19.87
CA ILE A 314 1.02 1.61 20.79
C ILE A 314 1.83 1.16 22.01
N THR A 315 1.28 1.39 23.20
CA THR A 315 1.90 0.90 24.44
C THR A 315 1.50 -0.55 24.72
N PHE A 316 2.47 -1.44 24.84
CA PHE A 316 2.26 -2.85 25.20
C PHE A 316 2.67 -3.11 26.66
N ASN A 317 1.87 -3.89 27.39
CA ASN A 317 2.20 -4.36 28.73
C ASN A 317 1.85 -5.86 28.91
N PRO A 318 2.82 -6.78 29.00
CA PRO A 318 4.26 -6.55 29.10
C PRO A 318 4.83 -5.90 27.82
N PRO A 319 5.98 -5.20 27.92
CA PRO A 319 6.61 -4.60 26.76
C PRO A 319 6.97 -5.67 25.71
N LEU A 320 6.95 -5.28 24.44
CA LEU A 320 7.45 -6.13 23.35
C LEU A 320 8.93 -6.50 23.58
N SER A 321 9.35 -7.64 23.01
CA SER A 321 10.76 -8.02 22.99
C SER A 321 11.61 -6.88 22.38
N PRO A 322 12.89 -6.72 22.79
CA PRO A 322 13.75 -5.70 22.19
C PRO A 322 13.82 -5.80 20.66
N LEU A 323 13.92 -7.03 20.13
CA LEU A 323 14.00 -7.28 18.69
C LEU A 323 12.70 -6.92 17.96
N LYS A 324 11.53 -7.25 18.52
CA LYS A 324 10.23 -6.88 17.94
C LYS A 324 10.00 -5.37 18.00
N LYS A 325 10.41 -4.71 19.09
CA LYS A 325 10.33 -3.26 19.23
C LYS A 325 11.20 -2.55 18.20
N GLU A 326 12.43 -3.02 17.99
CA GLU A 326 13.34 -2.56 16.94
C GLU A 326 12.71 -2.77 15.54
N ALA A 327 12.13 -3.94 15.30
CA ALA A 327 11.50 -4.27 14.02
C ALA A 327 10.35 -3.31 13.67
N PHE A 328 9.51 -2.95 14.63
CA PHE A 328 8.39 -2.03 14.44
C PHE A 328 8.78 -0.55 14.46
N SER A 329 10.03 -0.21 14.78
CA SER A 329 10.49 1.19 14.80
C SER A 329 11.47 1.54 13.69
N ASP A 330 12.33 0.60 13.28
CA ASP A 330 13.48 0.94 12.44
C ASP A 330 13.81 -0.09 11.34
N ALA A 331 13.18 -1.28 11.32
CA ALA A 331 13.51 -2.28 10.31
C ALA A 331 12.88 -2.02 8.93
N VAL A 332 11.97 -1.05 8.83
CA VAL A 332 11.30 -0.68 7.58
C VAL A 332 11.46 0.82 7.31
N THR A 333 11.44 1.18 6.04
CA THR A 333 11.35 2.57 5.58
C THR A 333 9.91 2.82 5.09
N PRO A 334 9.18 3.77 5.67
CA PRO A 334 7.88 4.15 5.14
C PRO A 334 7.99 4.72 3.73
N ALA A 335 7.24 4.15 2.79
CA ALA A 335 7.06 4.73 1.46
C ALA A 335 6.30 6.07 1.56
N ARG A 336 6.87 7.13 0.99
CA ARG A 336 6.33 8.50 1.01
C ARG A 336 5.95 8.97 -0.39
N ILE A 337 5.14 8.16 -1.07
CA ILE A 337 4.67 8.40 -2.44
C ILE A 337 3.15 8.51 -2.44
N ASP A 338 2.66 9.69 -2.08
CA ASP A 338 1.24 9.96 -2.03
C ASP A 338 0.67 10.10 -3.44
N LYS A 339 -0.60 9.72 -3.58
CA LYS A 339 -1.31 9.73 -4.86
C LYS A 339 -2.23 10.94 -4.94
N LEU A 340 -2.11 11.67 -6.03
CA LEU A 340 -2.96 12.79 -6.42
C LEU A 340 -3.74 12.41 -7.67
N LEU A 341 -5.04 12.66 -7.63
CA LEU A 341 -5.98 12.41 -8.72
C LEU A 341 -6.47 13.75 -9.24
N VAL A 342 -6.04 14.12 -10.44
CA VAL A 342 -6.36 15.41 -11.05
C VAL A 342 -7.40 15.18 -12.14
N CYS A 343 -8.59 15.74 -11.97
CA CYS A 343 -9.56 15.84 -13.05
C CYS A 343 -9.25 17.10 -13.88
N THR A 344 -9.15 16.94 -15.19
CA THR A 344 -8.80 18.01 -16.13
C THR A 344 -9.63 17.90 -17.41
N PRO A 345 -10.14 19.01 -17.98
CA PRO A 345 -10.74 18.99 -19.30
C PRO A 345 -9.68 18.94 -20.43
N THR A 346 -8.39 19.18 -20.11
CA THR A 346 -7.28 19.15 -21.06
C THR A 346 -7.25 17.82 -21.80
N LYS A 347 -7.17 17.88 -23.13
CA LYS A 347 -7.11 16.69 -23.99
C LYS A 347 -5.66 16.32 -24.29
N PHE A 348 -5.35 15.04 -24.09
CA PHE A 348 -4.09 14.43 -24.46
C PHE A 348 -4.36 13.47 -25.62
N ALA A 349 -3.88 13.80 -26.81
CA ALA A 349 -4.31 13.13 -28.05
C ALA A 349 -4.04 11.62 -28.03
N ASN A 350 -2.86 11.22 -27.53
CA ASN A 350 -2.40 9.83 -27.49
C ASN A 350 -1.95 9.42 -26.08
N GLY A 351 -2.58 9.94 -25.03
CA GLY A 351 -2.10 9.75 -23.65
C GLY A 351 -1.05 10.77 -23.22
N PHE A 352 -0.67 10.73 -21.94
CA PHE A 352 0.26 11.68 -21.33
C PHE A 352 1.01 11.04 -20.17
N THR A 353 2.31 11.27 -20.09
CA THR A 353 3.14 10.93 -18.94
C THR A 353 4.09 12.07 -18.63
N VAL A 354 4.42 12.24 -17.36
CA VAL A 354 5.40 13.24 -16.93
C VAL A 354 6.36 12.64 -15.92
N SER A 355 7.65 12.96 -16.06
CA SER A 355 8.68 12.73 -15.05
C SER A 355 9.18 14.05 -14.49
N CYS A 356 9.40 14.08 -13.18
CA CYS A 356 9.87 15.24 -12.44
C CYS A 356 11.17 14.87 -11.70
N GLU A 357 12.28 14.82 -12.44
CA GLU A 357 13.57 14.38 -11.91
C GLU A 357 14.47 15.56 -11.49
N GLY A 358 15.07 15.46 -10.30
CA GLY A 358 16.30 16.18 -9.94
C GLY A 358 16.14 17.62 -9.42
N GLY A 359 14.92 18.10 -9.19
CA GLY A 359 14.66 19.46 -8.67
C GLY A 359 13.74 19.51 -7.46
N ASP A 360 13.03 20.63 -7.31
CA ASP A 360 12.16 20.99 -6.18
C ASP A 360 10.66 20.75 -6.46
N MET A 361 10.35 19.98 -7.51
CA MET A 361 8.97 19.58 -7.82
C MET A 361 8.42 18.64 -6.73
N PRO A 362 7.20 18.86 -6.23
CA PRO A 362 6.59 17.97 -5.23
C PRO A 362 6.05 16.67 -5.86
N PHE A 363 6.08 16.53 -7.17
CA PHE A 363 5.72 15.32 -7.91
C PHE A 363 7.00 14.60 -8.35
N ALA A 364 6.99 13.27 -8.37
CA ALA A 364 8.03 12.45 -8.99
C ALA A 364 7.64 12.05 -10.41
N SER A 365 6.37 11.67 -10.61
CA SER A 365 5.86 11.24 -11.89
C SER A 365 4.34 11.40 -11.99
N GLY A 366 3.82 11.25 -13.20
CA GLY A 366 2.39 11.24 -13.44
C GLY A 366 2.02 10.64 -14.79
N PHE A 367 0.78 10.19 -14.91
CA PHE A 367 0.25 9.62 -16.15
C PHE A 367 -1.25 9.89 -16.31
N LEU A 368 -1.72 9.89 -17.56
CA LEU A 368 -3.13 9.82 -17.88
C LEU A 368 -3.65 8.44 -17.47
N ASP A 369 -4.53 8.45 -16.49
CA ASP A 369 -5.14 7.25 -15.93
C ASP A 369 -6.32 6.78 -16.79
N GLY A 370 -7.11 7.73 -17.30
CA GLY A 370 -8.24 7.45 -18.19
C GLY A 370 -9.20 8.63 -18.30
N THR A 371 -10.43 8.35 -18.72
CA THR A 371 -11.53 9.32 -18.79
C THR A 371 -12.49 9.14 -17.63
N HIS A 372 -12.89 10.24 -17.02
CA HIS A 372 -13.80 10.32 -15.88
C HIS A 372 -14.90 11.32 -16.19
N GLY A 373 -16.09 10.83 -16.53
CA GLY A 373 -17.20 11.66 -17.03
C GLY A 373 -16.81 12.46 -18.28
N SER A 374 -16.88 13.79 -18.19
CA SER A 374 -16.44 14.70 -19.25
C SER A 374 -14.96 15.09 -19.16
N HIS A 375 -14.27 14.69 -18.10
CA HIS A 375 -12.89 15.04 -17.79
C HIS A 375 -11.93 13.87 -18.07
N ASN A 376 -10.66 14.19 -18.20
CA ASN A 376 -9.56 13.23 -18.10
C ASN A 376 -9.07 13.16 -16.66
N LEU A 377 -8.60 11.99 -16.24
CA LEU A 377 -8.04 11.75 -14.92
C LEU A 377 -6.52 11.57 -15.06
N LEU A 378 -5.74 12.44 -14.43
CA LEU A 378 -4.32 12.22 -14.22
C LEU A 378 -4.10 11.60 -12.84
N THR A 379 -3.23 10.60 -12.76
CA THR A 379 -2.67 10.12 -11.50
C THR A 379 -1.25 10.66 -11.39
N LEU A 380 -0.98 11.48 -10.37
CA LEU A 380 0.36 11.97 -10.03
C LEU A 380 0.84 11.31 -8.74
N LEU A 381 2.13 11.00 -8.69
CA LEU A 381 2.81 10.44 -7.53
C LEU A 381 3.73 11.52 -6.93
N THR A 382 3.64 11.75 -5.62
CA THR A 382 4.49 12.75 -4.96
C THR A 382 5.94 12.29 -4.88
N HIS A 383 6.86 13.25 -4.87
CA HIS A 383 8.26 12.99 -4.64
C HIS A 383 8.50 12.67 -3.14
N PRO A 384 9.28 11.62 -2.80
CA PRO A 384 9.48 11.22 -1.40
C PRO A 384 10.24 12.25 -0.56
N ASP A 385 11.13 13.01 -1.19
CA ASP A 385 11.97 14.01 -0.51
C ASP A 385 11.45 15.46 -0.65
N ASN A 386 10.55 15.74 -1.61
CA ASN A 386 9.98 17.07 -1.79
C ASN A 386 8.54 17.06 -1.29
N LYS A 387 8.31 17.66 -0.13
CA LYS A 387 6.99 17.67 0.50
C LYS A 387 5.96 18.34 -0.43
N PHE A 388 4.89 17.61 -0.72
CA PHE A 388 3.66 18.17 -1.26
C PHE A 388 2.77 18.68 -0.12
N ASP A 389 2.28 19.91 -0.23
CA ASP A 389 1.18 20.43 0.60
C ASP A 389 -0.10 20.53 -0.25
N SER A 390 -1.25 20.19 0.33
CA SER A 390 -2.57 20.39 -0.28
C SER A 390 -2.97 21.86 -0.46
N ALA A 391 -2.04 22.80 -0.24
CA ALA A 391 -2.19 24.21 -0.53
C ALA A 391 -2.34 24.48 -2.03
N GLU A 392 -3.05 25.56 -2.38
CA GLU A 392 -3.34 25.90 -3.78
C GLU A 392 -2.08 26.08 -4.64
N ASP A 393 -1.00 26.64 -4.09
CA ASP A 393 0.25 26.88 -4.83
C ASP A 393 0.89 25.59 -5.34
N ASP A 394 0.94 24.54 -4.52
CA ASP A 394 1.49 23.24 -4.90
C ASP A 394 0.55 22.50 -5.86
N ILE A 395 -0.77 22.65 -5.69
CA ILE A 395 -1.77 22.08 -6.61
C ILE A 395 -1.67 22.73 -8.00
N ARG A 396 -1.48 24.05 -8.06
CA ARG A 396 -1.35 24.78 -9.33
C ARG A 396 -0.07 24.46 -10.10
N LEU A 397 0.93 23.83 -9.49
CA LEU A 397 2.08 23.30 -10.23
C LEU A 397 1.68 22.27 -11.29
N VAL A 398 0.53 21.60 -11.12
CA VAL A 398 -0.04 20.71 -12.13
C VAL A 398 -0.26 21.44 -13.45
N GLU A 399 -0.64 22.71 -13.41
CA GLU A 399 -0.86 23.55 -14.60
C GLU A 399 0.41 23.72 -15.44
N THR A 400 1.59 23.49 -14.84
CA THR A 400 2.91 23.64 -15.47
C THR A 400 3.50 22.35 -16.01
N LEU A 401 2.81 21.20 -15.86
CA LEU A 401 3.33 19.88 -16.23
C LEU A 401 3.33 19.60 -17.74
N HIS A 402 2.74 20.48 -18.55
CA HIS A 402 2.75 20.38 -20.00
C HIS A 402 3.04 21.77 -20.62
N PRO A 403 3.79 21.87 -21.74
CA PRO A 403 4.15 23.18 -22.31
C PRO A 403 2.97 24.07 -22.74
N SER A 404 1.85 23.45 -23.16
CA SER A 404 0.62 24.18 -23.47
C SER A 404 -0.27 24.45 -22.25
N GLY A 405 0.17 24.04 -21.06
CA GLY A 405 -0.59 24.11 -19.82
C GLY A 405 -1.56 22.95 -19.63
N VAL A 406 -1.84 22.63 -18.36
CA VAL A 406 -2.91 21.71 -17.95
C VAL A 406 -3.97 22.50 -17.20
N GLU A 407 -5.23 22.42 -17.60
CA GLU A 407 -6.32 23.06 -16.86
C GLU A 407 -6.73 22.15 -15.69
N VAL A 408 -6.68 22.63 -14.45
CA VAL A 408 -7.09 21.83 -13.29
C VAL A 408 -8.54 22.11 -12.94
N HIS A 409 -9.41 21.10 -13.07
CA HIS A 409 -10.81 21.21 -12.63
C HIS A 409 -10.95 20.91 -11.14
N SER A 410 -10.37 19.79 -10.70
CA SER A 410 -10.37 19.37 -9.29
C SER A 410 -9.22 18.41 -9.01
N VAL A 411 -8.73 18.42 -7.77
CA VAL A 411 -7.68 17.50 -7.30
C VAL A 411 -8.15 16.79 -6.04
N TYR A 412 -7.97 15.47 -6.01
CA TYR A 412 -8.26 14.62 -4.87
C TYR A 412 -6.98 13.95 -4.41
N GLY A 413 -6.80 13.81 -3.11
CA GLY A 413 -5.67 13.08 -2.58
C GLY A 413 -5.86 12.72 -1.12
N HIS A 414 -5.05 11.79 -0.67
CA HIS A 414 -4.89 11.47 0.74
C HIS A 414 -3.39 11.45 1.02
N ILE A 415 -2.93 12.31 1.93
CA ILE A 415 -1.52 12.39 2.30
C ILE A 415 -1.23 11.28 3.32
N TRP A 416 -0.98 10.06 2.82
CA TRP A 416 -0.68 8.88 3.63
C TRP A 416 0.63 9.03 4.38
N SER A 417 1.59 9.77 3.82
CA SER A 417 2.88 10.07 4.43
C SER A 417 2.79 10.76 5.79
N ASP A 418 1.75 11.57 6.00
CA ASP A 418 1.53 12.34 7.23
C ASP A 418 0.33 11.80 8.05
N ASP A 419 -0.32 10.72 7.58
CA ASP A 419 -1.46 10.10 8.23
C ASP A 419 -1.05 9.32 9.49
N PRO A 420 -1.55 9.66 10.68
CA PRO A 420 -1.12 9.03 11.94
C PRO A 420 -1.54 7.56 12.10
N TYR A 421 -2.46 7.08 11.27
CA TYR A 421 -2.99 5.71 11.29
C TYR A 421 -2.52 4.88 10.09
N ALA A 422 -1.64 5.43 9.24
CA ALA A 422 -0.94 4.69 8.17
C ALA A 422 0.58 4.86 8.27
N GLY A 423 1.05 6.09 8.53
CA GLY A 423 2.46 6.44 8.66
C GLY A 423 3.24 6.24 7.36
N GLY A 424 2.60 6.40 6.20
CA GLY A 424 3.11 6.06 4.86
C GLY A 424 2.24 5.06 4.11
N VAL A 425 2.58 4.81 2.85
CA VAL A 425 1.81 3.93 1.95
C VAL A 425 2.08 2.46 2.27
N MET A 426 3.33 2.01 2.08
CA MET A 426 3.78 0.67 2.42
C MET A 426 5.07 0.73 3.26
N PRO A 427 5.27 -0.17 4.24
CA PRO A 427 6.55 -0.31 4.90
C PRO A 427 7.51 -1.14 4.04
N VAL A 428 8.51 -0.48 3.47
CA VAL A 428 9.53 -1.15 2.63
C VAL A 428 10.61 -1.73 3.53
N ARG A 429 10.94 -3.01 3.37
CA ARG A 429 11.97 -3.65 4.21
C ARG A 429 13.35 -3.04 3.95
N LYS A 430 14.09 -2.72 5.02
CA LYS A 430 15.48 -2.28 4.94
C LYS A 430 16.43 -3.45 4.67
N PRO A 431 17.66 -3.19 4.20
CA PRO A 431 18.65 -4.24 4.01
C PRO A 431 18.89 -5.08 5.28
N GLY A 432 18.93 -6.41 5.12
CA GLY A 432 19.14 -7.39 6.18
C GLY A 432 17.88 -7.76 6.97
N PHE A 433 16.70 -7.33 6.51
CA PHE A 433 15.44 -7.60 7.20
C PHE A 433 15.13 -9.09 7.35
N LEU A 434 15.31 -9.87 6.28
CA LEU A 434 14.85 -11.26 6.22
C LEU A 434 15.53 -12.13 7.28
N GLY A 435 16.84 -12.00 7.42
CA GLY A 435 17.62 -12.80 8.38
C GLY A 435 17.40 -12.42 9.84
N LYS A 436 16.92 -11.19 10.12
CA LYS A 436 16.87 -10.65 11.48
C LYS A 436 15.45 -10.49 12.03
N TYR A 437 14.50 -9.98 11.23
CA TYR A 437 13.20 -9.54 11.75
C TYR A 437 12.00 -10.31 11.19
N HIS A 438 12.12 -10.98 10.04
CA HIS A 438 10.99 -11.61 9.35
C HIS A 438 10.16 -12.54 10.26
N ASP A 439 10.83 -13.49 10.91
CA ASP A 439 10.14 -14.39 11.85
C ASP A 439 9.64 -13.64 13.09
N GLU A 440 10.43 -12.70 13.59
CA GLU A 440 10.11 -11.98 14.83
C GLU A 440 8.85 -11.14 14.69
N ILE A 441 8.66 -10.40 13.58
CA ILE A 441 7.48 -9.55 13.41
C ILE A 441 6.17 -10.36 13.40
N ARG A 442 6.21 -11.59 12.90
CA ARG A 442 5.04 -12.49 12.79
C ARG A 442 4.72 -13.26 14.07
N LYS A 443 5.67 -13.41 14.99
CA LYS A 443 5.43 -14.10 16.28
C LYS A 443 4.34 -13.37 17.10
N PRO A 444 3.37 -14.10 17.68
CA PRO A 444 2.46 -13.51 18.65
C PRO A 444 3.18 -12.95 19.87
N HIS A 445 2.60 -11.93 20.51
CA HIS A 445 3.02 -11.40 21.81
C HIS A 445 1.95 -11.74 22.85
N GLY A 446 2.14 -12.85 23.57
CA GLY A 446 1.07 -13.45 24.36
C GLY A 446 -0.09 -13.86 23.45
N ASN A 447 -1.31 -13.42 23.77
CA ASN A 447 -2.51 -13.65 22.95
C ASN A 447 -2.76 -12.52 21.93
N VAL A 448 -1.76 -11.69 21.63
CA VAL A 448 -1.81 -10.66 20.58
C VAL A 448 -1.14 -11.17 19.31
N HIS A 449 -1.91 -11.33 18.24
CA HIS A 449 -1.46 -11.75 16.93
C HIS A 449 -1.32 -10.53 16.00
N PHE A 450 -0.22 -10.47 15.24
CA PHE A 450 0.03 -9.40 14.27
C PHE A 450 -0.35 -9.86 12.87
N CYS A 451 -1.13 -9.04 12.17
CA CYS A 451 -1.74 -9.39 10.91
C CYS A 451 -1.71 -8.23 9.92
N GLY A 452 -1.53 -8.52 8.64
CA GLY A 452 -1.79 -7.57 7.56
C GLY A 452 -0.79 -7.67 6.43
N SER A 453 -0.99 -6.85 5.40
CA SER A 453 -0.16 -6.90 4.19
C SER A 453 1.33 -6.73 4.47
N ASP A 454 1.69 -5.92 5.47
CA ASP A 454 3.07 -5.67 5.89
C ASP A 454 3.79 -6.93 6.39
N PHE A 455 3.02 -7.93 6.84
CA PHE A 455 3.51 -9.19 7.40
C PHE A 455 3.55 -10.32 6.38
N ALA A 456 2.91 -10.17 5.21
CA ALA A 456 2.77 -11.23 4.22
C ALA A 456 4.11 -11.69 3.61
N ASP A 457 4.13 -12.93 3.11
CA ASP A 457 5.27 -13.50 2.39
C ASP A 457 5.19 -13.15 0.91
N GLY A 458 4.03 -13.37 0.30
CA GLY A 458 3.73 -13.12 -1.10
C GLY A 458 3.44 -11.65 -1.39
N TRP A 459 2.21 -11.28 -1.71
CA TRP A 459 1.88 -9.92 -2.18
C TRP A 459 1.87 -8.85 -1.05
N ARG A 460 2.96 -8.77 -0.27
CA ARG A 460 3.22 -7.79 0.79
C ARG A 460 3.23 -6.38 0.24
N GLY A 461 2.61 -5.47 0.97
CA GLY A 461 2.40 -4.08 0.54
C GLY A 461 1.18 -3.91 -0.38
N PHE A 462 0.61 -4.99 -0.93
CA PHE A 462 -0.58 -4.94 -1.78
C PHE A 462 -1.85 -5.32 -1.02
N ILE A 463 -3.01 -5.07 -1.64
CA ILE A 463 -4.32 -5.52 -1.15
C ILE A 463 -4.31 -7.04 -0.93
N SER A 464 -3.74 -7.81 -1.86
CA SER A 464 -3.69 -9.27 -1.75
C SER A 464 -2.90 -9.79 -0.54
N GLY A 465 -1.84 -9.10 -0.12
CA GLY A 465 -1.11 -9.48 1.09
C GLY A 465 -1.94 -9.34 2.36
N ALA A 466 -2.91 -8.41 2.37
CA ALA A 466 -3.83 -8.26 3.50
C ALA A 466 -4.71 -9.50 3.71
N PHE A 467 -5.18 -10.10 2.61
CA PHE A 467 -5.96 -11.34 2.64
C PHE A 467 -5.08 -12.56 2.94
N GLU A 468 -3.91 -12.67 2.30
CA GLU A 468 -2.93 -13.73 2.54
C GLU A 468 -2.65 -13.91 4.04
N ASP A 469 -2.31 -12.79 4.69
CA ASP A 469 -1.92 -12.83 6.09
C ASP A 469 -3.13 -12.96 7.04
N ALA A 470 -4.30 -12.45 6.64
CA ALA A 470 -5.55 -12.65 7.37
C ALA A 470 -5.93 -14.13 7.47
N TYR A 471 -5.78 -14.92 6.41
CA TYR A 471 -6.06 -16.35 6.44
C TYR A 471 -5.12 -17.11 7.37
N ARG A 472 -3.83 -16.77 7.34
CA ARG A 472 -2.83 -17.32 8.26
C ARG A 472 -3.22 -17.03 9.72
N VAL A 473 -3.44 -15.76 10.05
CA VAL A 473 -3.68 -15.33 11.44
C VAL A 473 -5.02 -15.83 11.96
N THR A 474 -6.06 -15.87 11.12
CA THR A 474 -7.34 -16.46 11.50
C THR A 474 -7.14 -17.90 11.98
N ARG A 475 -6.36 -18.71 11.24
CA ARG A 475 -6.05 -20.09 11.62
C ARG A 475 -5.23 -20.19 12.91
N GLU A 476 -4.28 -19.28 13.12
CA GLU A 476 -3.50 -19.21 14.36
C GLU A 476 -4.37 -18.93 15.58
N VAL A 477 -5.28 -17.96 15.47
CA VAL A 477 -6.22 -17.58 16.53
C VAL A 477 -7.19 -18.72 16.84
N GLU A 478 -7.70 -19.41 15.83
CA GLU A 478 -8.56 -20.58 16.06
C GLU A 478 -7.85 -21.70 16.81
N THR A 479 -6.61 -21.97 16.42
CA THR A 479 -5.80 -23.00 17.06
C THR A 479 -5.54 -22.63 18.51
N SER A 480 -5.23 -21.36 18.80
CA SER A 480 -5.01 -20.89 20.17
C SER A 480 -6.29 -20.90 21.03
N LEU A 481 -7.45 -20.62 20.44
CA LEU A 481 -8.75 -20.67 21.11
C LEU A 481 -9.29 -22.09 21.32
N SER A 482 -8.81 -23.09 20.56
CA SER A 482 -9.28 -24.48 20.66
C SER A 482 -8.46 -25.33 21.66
N ILE A 483 -7.29 -24.84 22.08
CA ILE A 483 -6.39 -25.50 23.04
C ILE A 483 -6.70 -25.11 24.49
N LYS A 484 -7.48 -24.04 24.69
CA LYS A 484 -7.98 -23.58 25.99
C LYS A 484 -9.37 -24.16 26.26
#